data_AF-A0AAW7F677-F1
#
_entry.id   AF-A0AAW7F677-F1
#
_cell.length_a   1.000
_cell.length_b   1.000
_cell.length_c   1.000
_cell.angle_alpha   90.00
_cell.angle_beta   90.00
_cell.angle_gamma   90.00
#
_symmetry.space_group_name_H-M   'P 1'
#
loop_
_entity.id
_entity.type
_entity.pdbx_description
1 polymer ?
#
loop_
_entity_poly.entity_id
_entity_poly.type
_entity_poly.pdbx_seq_one_letter_code
_entity_poly.pdbx_strand_id
1 'polypeptide(L)'
;CQSGAWVGTKLLDKNIVTGNTTCSSTAMSVATCPSGKTIASGGWRLTWYGSGNNAPDSSYPRNATQWVTNSNGDNNCFQSVAMCE
;
A
#
# COMPACT_ATOMS: atom_id res chain seq x y z
N CYS A 1 30.73 0.56 14.31
CA CYS A 1 29.59 -0.36 14.52
C CYS A 1 28.89 0.01 15.81
N GLN A 2 27.71 0.63 15.75
CA GLN A 2 26.92 0.86 16.96
C GLN A 2 26.18 -0.43 17.32
N SER A 3 26.58 -1.05 18.43
CA SER A 3 25.87 -2.16 19.06
C SER A 3 24.73 -1.60 19.91
N GLY A 4 23.60 -1.27 19.28
CA GLY A 4 22.35 -1.01 19.96
C GLY A 4 21.47 -2.25 19.91
N ALA A 5 21.01 -2.76 21.05
CA ALA A 5 19.90 -3.69 21.05
C ALA A 5 18.69 -2.94 20.49
N TRP A 6 18.10 -3.43 19.40
CA TRP A 6 16.84 -2.91 18.87
C TRP A 6 15.75 -3.16 19.92
N VAL A 7 15.57 -2.22 20.85
CA VAL A 7 14.38 -2.15 21.71
C VAL A 7 13.23 -1.73 20.81
N GLY A 8 12.75 -2.68 20.00
CA GLY A 8 11.72 -2.45 19.02
C GLY A 8 10.46 -1.95 19.71
N THR A 9 9.99 -0.77 19.28
CA THR A 9 8.58 -0.41 19.42
C THR A 9 7.75 -1.61 18.95
N LYS A 10 6.81 -2.06 19.79
CA LYS A 10 6.01 -3.27 19.52
C LYS A 10 5.46 -3.23 18.10
N LEU A 11 6.01 -4.08 17.22
CA LEU A 11 5.44 -4.36 15.89
C LEU A 11 4.00 -4.90 15.98
N LEU A 12 3.57 -5.31 17.18
CA LEU A 12 2.26 -5.88 17.48
C LEU A 12 1.08 -4.92 17.31
N ASP A 13 1.30 -3.59 17.25
CA ASP A 13 0.21 -2.63 17.01
C ASP A 13 0.12 -2.14 15.56
N LYS A 14 1.02 -2.62 14.68
CA LYS A 14 1.00 -2.28 13.26
C LYS A 14 0.10 -3.27 12.51
N ASN A 15 -0.96 -2.76 11.89
CA ASN A 15 -1.89 -3.55 11.09
C ASN A 15 -1.68 -3.25 9.60
N ILE A 16 -1.54 -4.30 8.78
CA ILE A 16 -1.49 -4.15 7.33
C ILE A 16 -2.91 -4.27 6.78
N VAL A 17 -3.35 -3.27 6.03
CA VAL A 17 -4.63 -3.27 5.31
C VAL A 17 -4.39 -3.17 3.82
N THR A 18 -5.24 -3.84 3.04
CA THR A 18 -5.16 -3.87 1.57
C THR A 18 -6.42 -3.27 0.96
N GLY A 19 -6.26 -2.56 -0.17
CA GLY A 19 -7.37 -2.03 -0.95
C GLY A 19 -8.01 -3.05 -1.89
N ASN A 20 -9.01 -2.59 -2.64
CA ASN A 20 -9.61 -3.33 -3.76
C ASN A 20 -8.58 -3.60 -4.87
N THR A 21 -8.71 -4.70 -5.59
CA THR A 21 -7.89 -4.95 -6.79
C THR A 21 -8.37 -4.05 -7.93
N THR A 22 -7.43 -3.37 -8.59
CA THR A 22 -7.70 -2.60 -9.82
C THR A 22 -6.77 -3.06 -10.94
N CYS A 23 -7.34 -3.31 -12.11
CA CYS A 23 -6.59 -3.63 -13.33
C CYS A 23 -6.72 -2.53 -14.41
N SER A 24 -7.52 -1.51 -14.14
CA SER A 24 -7.82 -0.42 -15.09
C SER A 24 -7.05 0.84 -14.71
N SER A 25 -6.53 1.55 -15.71
CA SER A 25 -5.90 2.87 -15.53
C SER A 25 -6.86 3.95 -15.03
N THR A 26 -8.17 3.74 -15.15
CA THR A 26 -9.21 4.67 -14.68
C THR A 26 -9.72 4.37 -13.27
N ALA A 27 -9.32 3.24 -12.68
CA ALA A 27 -9.79 2.81 -11.36
C ALA A 27 -8.64 2.82 -10.35
N MET A 28 -8.93 3.37 -9.17
CA MET A 28 -7.97 3.47 -8.07
C MET A 28 -8.14 2.28 -7.11
N SER A 29 -7.02 1.78 -6.58
CA SER A 29 -7.03 0.97 -5.36
C SER A 29 -6.87 1.88 -4.16
N VAL A 30 -7.63 1.63 -3.09
CA VAL A 30 -7.56 2.43 -1.86
C VAL A 30 -7.48 1.53 -0.64
N ALA A 31 -6.39 1.60 0.11
CA ALA A 31 -6.23 0.97 1.40
C ALA A 31 -6.56 2.00 2.50
N THR A 32 -7.52 1.71 3.38
CA THR A 32 -7.98 2.63 4.43
C THR A 32 -7.68 2.05 5.80
N CYS A 33 -6.97 2.81 6.64
CA CYS A 33 -6.69 2.43 8.01
C CYS A 33 -7.98 2.38 8.85
N PRO A 34 -8.07 1.45 9.82
CA PRO A 34 -9.20 1.40 10.74
C PRO A 34 -9.36 2.71 11.54
N SER A 35 -10.57 2.94 12.05
CA SER A 35 -10.84 4.13 12.87
C SER A 35 -9.86 4.26 14.03
N GLY A 36 -9.34 5.47 14.25
CA GLY A 36 -8.35 5.76 15.29
C GLY A 36 -6.90 5.44 14.92
N LYS A 37 -6.63 4.84 13.75
CA LYS A 37 -5.27 4.58 13.26
C LYS A 37 -4.88 5.48 12.10
N THR A 38 -3.59 5.75 11.98
CA THR A 38 -3.02 6.54 10.89
C THR A 38 -2.01 5.73 10.09
N ILE A 39 -1.67 6.21 8.90
CA ILE A 39 -0.67 5.58 8.05
C ILE A 39 0.72 5.81 8.63
N ALA A 40 1.38 4.73 9.02
CA ALA A 40 2.80 4.71 9.32
C ALA A 40 3.63 4.62 8.02
N SER A 41 3.16 3.83 7.06
CA SER A 41 3.78 3.60 5.75
C SER A 41 2.79 2.96 4.78
N GLY A 42 3.13 2.88 3.50
CA GLY A 42 2.31 2.19 2.52
C GLY A 42 3.02 1.91 1.21
N GLY A 43 2.29 1.30 0.29
CA GLY A 43 2.79 0.91 -1.01
C GLY A 43 1.72 0.19 -1.82
N TRP A 44 2.18 -0.72 -2.67
CA TRP A 44 1.32 -1.47 -3.57
C TRP A 44 1.79 -2.92 -3.70
N ARG A 45 0.87 -3.78 -4.13
CA ARG A 45 1.12 -5.17 -4.45
C ARG A 45 0.61 -5.47 -5.85
N LEU A 46 1.45 -6.07 -6.69
CA LEU A 46 1.04 -6.68 -7.95
C LEU A 46 0.31 -7.99 -7.64
N THR A 47 -0.96 -8.08 -8.02
CA THR A 47 -1.83 -9.24 -7.78
C THR A 47 -1.96 -10.13 -8.99
N TRP A 48 -1.84 -9.56 -10.18
CA TRP A 48 -1.79 -10.29 -11.43
C TRP A 48 -0.93 -9.53 -12.44
N TYR A 49 -0.23 -10.27 -13.29
CA TYR A 49 0.63 -9.73 -14.34
C TYR A 49 0.42 -10.53 -15.62
N GLY A 50 0.03 -9.84 -16.68
CA GLY A 50 -0.02 -10.39 -18.03
C GLY A 50 1.19 -9.99 -18.86
N SER A 51 1.44 -8.70 -19.02
CA SER A 51 2.48 -8.16 -19.91
C SER A 51 2.72 -6.67 -19.66
N GLY A 52 3.79 -6.08 -20.22
CA GLY A 52 4.02 -4.64 -20.13
C GLY A 52 4.71 -4.24 -18.82
N ASN A 53 4.46 -3.00 -18.35
CA ASN A 53 5.08 -2.50 -17.13
C ASN A 53 4.49 -3.18 -15.88
N ASN A 54 5.33 -3.52 -14.92
CA ASN A 54 4.95 -4.20 -13.68
C ASN A 54 4.81 -3.24 -12.48
N ALA A 55 4.85 -1.93 -12.72
CA ALA A 55 4.74 -0.89 -11.70
C ALA A 55 3.51 -0.02 -11.97
N PRO A 56 2.74 0.36 -10.93
CA PRO A 56 1.64 1.30 -11.08
C PRO A 56 2.16 2.69 -11.49
N ASP A 57 1.31 3.50 -12.10
CA ASP A 57 1.66 4.89 -12.44
C ASP A 57 1.97 5.72 -11.21
N SER A 58 1.26 5.45 -10.10
CA SER A 58 1.48 6.16 -8.85
C SER A 58 1.01 5.37 -7.63
N SER A 59 1.67 5.63 -6.51
CA SER A 59 1.36 5.05 -5.20
C SER A 59 1.77 6.01 -4.09
N TYR A 60 0.81 6.55 -3.35
CA TYR A 60 1.04 7.65 -2.40
C TYR A 60 -0.03 7.71 -1.30
N PRO A 61 0.27 8.35 -0.15
CA PRO A 61 -0.74 8.64 0.85
C PRO A 61 -1.68 9.74 0.34
N ARG A 62 -2.98 9.47 0.29
CA ARG A 62 -4.00 10.46 -0.07
C ARG A 62 -4.31 11.40 1.09
N ASN A 63 -4.30 10.86 2.31
CA ASN A 63 -4.48 11.58 3.56
C ASN A 63 -3.88 10.74 4.71
N ALA A 64 -4.02 11.20 5.95
CA ALA A 64 -3.48 10.54 7.14
C ALA A 64 -3.95 9.09 7.36
N THR A 65 -5.01 8.64 6.68
CA THR A 65 -5.64 7.32 6.88
C THR A 65 -5.74 6.47 5.60
N GLN A 66 -5.46 7.05 4.43
CA GLN A 66 -5.68 6.36 3.14
C GLN A 66 -4.45 6.37 2.25
N TRP A 67 -4.10 5.18 1.75
CA TRP A 67 -3.08 4.97 0.73
C TRP A 67 -3.74 4.63 -0.59
N VAL A 68 -3.28 5.26 -1.68
CA VAL A 68 -3.86 5.09 -3.02
C VAL A 68 -2.82 4.58 -3.98
N THR A 69 -3.26 3.71 -4.88
CA THR A 69 -2.47 3.18 -6.00
C THR A 69 -3.30 3.25 -7.27
N ASN A 70 -2.74 3.91 -8.29
CA ASN A 70 -3.35 3.99 -9.61
C ASN A 70 -2.69 2.96 -10.52
N SER A 71 -3.47 2.06 -11.13
CA SER A 71 -2.92 1.15 -12.15
C SER A 71 -2.43 1.94 -13.35
N ASN A 72 -1.41 1.42 -14.03
CA ASN A 72 -0.96 1.94 -15.33
C ASN A 72 -1.81 1.41 -16.50
N GLY A 73 -2.72 0.45 -16.25
CA GLY A 73 -3.55 -0.17 -17.29
C GLY A 73 -2.81 -1.18 -18.20
N ASP A 74 -1.54 -1.47 -17.93
CA ASP A 74 -0.70 -2.39 -18.71
C ASP A 74 -0.98 -3.84 -18.33
N ASN A 75 -2.17 -4.35 -18.68
CA ASN A 75 -2.56 -5.76 -18.55
C ASN A 75 -2.04 -6.41 -17.24
N ASN A 76 -2.29 -5.74 -16.13
CA ASN A 76 -1.79 -6.05 -14.80
C ASN A 76 -2.81 -5.56 -13.77
N CYS A 77 -2.71 -6.06 -12.54
CA CYS A 77 -3.64 -5.70 -11.48
C CYS A 77 -2.90 -5.37 -10.19
N PHE A 78 -3.25 -4.26 -9.55
CA PHE A 78 -2.62 -3.77 -8.33
C PHE A 78 -3.61 -3.68 -7.17
N GLN A 79 -3.09 -3.81 -5.95
CA GLN A 79 -3.75 -3.45 -4.70
C GLN A 79 -2.89 -2.45 -3.93
N SER A 80 -3.50 -1.43 -3.36
CA SER A 80 -2.87 -0.58 -2.36
C SER A 80 -2.66 -1.34 -1.07
N VAL A 81 -1.57 -1.02 -0.38
CA VAL A 81 -1.22 -1.57 0.93
C VAL A 81 -0.91 -0.41 1.86
N ALA A 82 -1.48 -0.40 3.05
CA ALA A 82 -1.13 0.55 4.10
C ALA A 82 -0.76 -0.19 5.39
N MET A 83 0.31 0.27 6.03
CA MET A 83 0.68 -0.11 7.40
C MET A 83 0.13 0.96 8.34
N CYS A 84 -0.80 0.57 9.19
CA CYS A 84 -1.51 1.46 10.10
C CYS A 84 -0.98 1.30 11.52
N GLU A 85 -0.78 2.41 12.22
CA GLU A 85 -0.48 2.46 13.65
C GLU A 85 -1.46 3.36 14.41
#